data_AF-A0A5C3K9X6-F1
#
_entry.id   AF-A0A5C3K9X6-F1
#
_cell.length_a   1.000
_cell.length_b   1.000
_cell.length_c   1.000
_cell.angle_alpha   90.00
_cell.angle_beta   90.00
_cell.angle_gamma   90.00
#
_symmetry.space_group_name_H-M   'P 1'
#
loop_
_entity.id
_entity.type
_entity.pdbx_description
1 polymer ?
#
loop_
_entity_poly.entity_id
_entity_poly.type
_entity_poly.pdbx_seq_one_letter_code
_entity_poly.pdbx_strand_id
1 'polypeptide(L)' 'FTMYKRVDKKIHPVSTNFPMDCYVRRQIPEDPLETLNPLPHVPPEFTPTTKISDQRMKDLNINSANFLSTEE' A
#
# COMPACT_ATOMS: atom_id res chain seq x y z
N PHE A 1 -19.34 -42.65 -4.91
CA PHE A 1 -20.02 -42.51 -3.60
C PHE A 1 -19.00 -42.12 -2.55
N THR A 2 -18.92 -40.84 -2.18
CA THR A 2 -18.21 -40.44 -0.96
C THR A 2 -19.24 -40.41 0.16
N MET A 3 -18.98 -41.15 1.25
CA MET A 3 -19.91 -41.37 2.36
C MET A 3 -20.30 -40.09 3.12
N TYR A 4 -19.63 -38.96 2.84
CA TYR A 4 -19.85 -37.69 3.50
C TYR A 4 -20.18 -36.56 2.52
N LYS A 5 -21.05 -35.65 2.96
CA LYS A 5 -21.33 -34.38 2.27
C LYS A 5 -20.10 -33.47 2.36
N ARG A 6 -19.83 -32.74 1.28
CA ARG A 6 -18.79 -31.70 1.26
C ARG A 6 -19.15 -30.59 2.26
N VAL A 7 -18.13 -29.94 2.82
CA VAL A 7 -18.25 -28.98 3.94
C VAL A 7 -19.17 -27.81 3.58
N ASP A 8 -19.06 -27.28 2.37
CA ASP A 8 -19.93 -26.25 1.80
C ASP A 8 -21.41 -26.64 1.77
N LYS A 9 -21.72 -27.93 1.57
CA LYS A 9 -23.10 -28.47 1.58
C LYS A 9 -23.57 -28.92 2.96
N LYS A 10 -22.67 -29.03 3.93
CA LYS A 10 -22.98 -29.45 5.31
C LYS A 10 -23.29 -28.25 6.19
N ILE A 11 -22.56 -27.15 6.00
CA ILE A 11 -22.71 -25.95 6.82
C ILE A 11 -23.98 -25.20 6.40
N HIS A 12 -24.89 -25.02 7.35
CA HIS A 12 -26.04 -24.14 7.21
C HIS A 12 -25.71 -22.88 8.03
N PRO A 13 -25.31 -21.77 7.40
CA PRO A 13 -24.99 -20.56 8.14
C PRO A 13 -26.27 -20.08 8.82
N VAL A 14 -26.22 -19.92 10.14
CA VAL A 14 -27.33 -19.32 10.89
C VAL A 14 -27.29 -17.83 10.61
N SER A 15 -28.43 -17.26 10.18
CA SER A 15 -28.62 -15.81 10.06
C SER A 15 -28.58 -15.20 11.47
N THR A 16 -27.37 -14.97 11.96
CA THR A 16 -27.09 -14.29 13.22
C THR A 16 -26.28 -13.05 12.92
N ASN A 17 -26.44 -12.02 13.73
CA ASN A 17 -25.57 -10.86 13.66
C ASN A 17 -24.14 -11.29 14.01
N PHE A 18 -23.18 -10.81 13.22
CA PHE A 18 -21.77 -11.03 13.50
C PHE A 18 -21.44 -10.45 14.89
N PRO A 19 -20.81 -11.23 15.79
CA PRO A 19 -20.59 -10.81 17.17
C PRO A 19 -19.65 -9.61 17.23
N MET A 20 -19.97 -8.65 18.12
CA MET A 20 -19.22 -7.40 18.27
C MET A 20 -17.74 -7.61 18.59
N ASP A 21 -17.42 -8.70 19.31
CA ASP A 21 -16.05 -9.05 19.71
C ASP A 21 -15.19 -9.56 18.54
N CYS A 22 -15.81 -9.98 17.44
CA CYS A 22 -15.10 -10.43 16.25
C CYS A 22 -14.82 -9.29 15.24
N TYR A 23 -15.31 -8.07 15.48
CA TYR A 23 -15.01 -6.94 14.60
C TYR A 23 -13.58 -6.45 14.84
N VAL A 24 -12.84 -6.29 13.74
CA VAL A 24 -11.53 -5.63 13.77
C VAL A 24 -11.74 -4.13 14.00
N ARG A 25 -11.49 -3.66 15.22
CA ARG A 25 -11.50 -2.23 15.55
C ARG A 25 -10.18 -1.61 15.11
N ARG A 26 -10.21 -0.79 14.06
CA ARG A 26 -9.08 0.07 13.68
C ARG A 26 -9.20 1.36 14.48
N GLN A 27 -8.38 1.51 15.51
CA GLN A 27 -8.29 2.73 16.31
C GLN A 27 -6.97 3.43 16.02
N ILE A 28 -7.04 4.74 15.80
CA ILE A 28 -5.89 5.62 15.70
C ILE A 28 -5.97 6.51 16.96
N PRO A 29 -5.24 6.18 18.04
CA PRO A 29 -5.37 6.87 19.32
C PRO A 29 -4.77 8.29 19.32
N GLU A 30 -3.82 8.55 18.42
CA GLU A 30 -3.07 9.80 18.27
C GLU A 30 -2.78 10.02 16.79
N ASP A 31 -2.56 11.27 16.36
CA ASP A 31 -2.29 11.57 14.96
C ASP A 31 -0.95 10.95 14.53
N PRO A 32 -0.93 9.99 13.59
CA PRO A 32 0.29 9.34 13.15
C PRO A 32 1.29 10.30 12.50
N LEU A 33 0.85 11.48 12.05
CA LEU A 33 1.71 12.48 11.43
C LEU A 33 2.56 13.26 12.44
N GLU A 34 2.17 13.31 13.72
CA GLU A 34 2.90 14.08 14.74
C GLU A 34 4.31 13.54 15.02
N THR A 35 4.53 12.25 14.79
CA THR A 35 5.83 11.59 14.99
C THR A 35 6.73 11.60 13.74
N LEU A 36 6.21 12.03 12.59
CA LEU A 36 6.92 11.98 11.33
C LEU A 36 7.70 13.27 11.09
N ASN A 37 8.93 13.10 10.61
CA ASN A 37 9.72 14.24 10.15
C ASN A 37 9.13 14.79 8.84
N PRO A 38 9.06 16.12 8.69
CA PRO A 38 8.61 16.72 7.45
C PRO A 38 9.57 16.36 6.31
N LEU A 39 9.01 15.95 5.17
CA LEU A 39 9.78 15.71 3.97
C LEU A 39 10.12 17.05 3.28
N PRO A 40 11.30 17.16 2.66
CA PRO A 40 11.62 18.32 1.84
C PRO A 40 10.68 18.38 0.63
N HIS A 41 10.20 19.59 0.32
CA HIS A 41 9.32 19.83 -0.84
C HIS A 41 10.03 19.66 -2.18
N VAL A 42 11.35 19.87 -2.20
CA VAL A 42 12.18 19.72 -3.40
C VAL A 42 13.09 18.52 -3.19
N PRO A 43 13.10 17.54 -4.11
CA PRO A 43 14.00 16.40 -4.00
C PRO A 43 15.46 16.84 -4.09
N PRO A 44 16.39 16.14 -3.41
CA PRO A 44 17.81 16.42 -3.52
C PRO A 44 18.32 16.09 -4.94
N GLU A 45 19.44 16.71 -5.32
CA GLU A 45 20.10 16.40 -6.59
C GLU A 45 20.50 14.92 -6.65
N PHE A 46 20.30 14.31 -7.82
CA PHE A 46 20.60 12.89 -8.02
C PHE A 46 22.12 12.65 -7.96
N THR A 47 22.54 11.69 -7.13
CA THR A 47 23.93 11.21 -7.07
C THR A 47 24.03 9.76 -7.56
N PRO A 48 24.89 9.45 -8.54
CA PRO A 48 25.04 8.09 -9.06
C PRO A 48 25.47 7.14 -7.95
N THR A 49 24.79 6.00 -7.87
CA THR A 49 25.04 4.95 -6.89
C THR A 49 25.50 3.68 -7.62
N THR A 50 26.07 2.71 -6.92
CA THR A 50 26.51 1.42 -7.50
C THR A 50 25.47 0.70 -8.35
N LYS A 51 24.16 0.95 -8.11
CA LYS A 51 23.04 0.34 -8.85
C LYS A 51 22.55 1.16 -10.04
N ILE A 52 22.69 2.49 -9.98
CA ILE A 52 22.20 3.43 -11.01
C ILE A 52 23.29 4.45 -11.31
N SER A 53 23.87 4.32 -12.51
CA SER A 53 24.80 5.29 -13.08
C SER A 53 24.05 6.43 -13.78
N ASP A 54 24.75 7.54 -14.01
CA ASP A 54 24.20 8.70 -14.72
C ASP A 54 23.72 8.35 -16.14
N GLN A 55 24.42 7.44 -16.82
CA GLN A 55 24.04 6.97 -18.15
C GLN A 55 22.68 6.26 -18.10
N ARG A 56 22.52 5.35 -17.15
CA ARG A 56 21.27 4.62 -16.96
C ARG A 56 20.12 5.56 -16.58
N MET A 57 20.39 6.59 -15.79
CA MET A 57 19.39 7.59 -15.43
C MET A 57 18.92 8.40 -16.66
N LYS A 58 19.83 8.72 -17.58
CA LYS A 58 19.48 9.36 -18.87
C LYS A 58 18.69 8.43 -19.78
N ASP A 59 19.06 7.15 -19.85
CA ASP A 59 18.37 6.14 -20.66
C ASP A 59 16.93 5.88 -20.16
N LEU A 60 16.69 6.01 -18.86
CA LEU A 60 15.35 5.87 -18.27
C LEU A 60 14.38 6.96 -18.75
N ASN A 61 14.88 8.08 -19.30
CA ASN A 61 14.09 9.14 -19.94
C ASN A 61 12.86 9.54 -19.12
N ILE A 62 13.09 9.81 -17.83
CA ILE A 62 12.03 10.10 -16.85
C ILE A 62 11.36 11.42 -17.23
N ASN A 63 10.03 11.44 -17.18
CA ASN A 63 9.18 12.59 -17.52
C ASN A 63 9.36 13.12 -18.96
N SER A 64 9.64 12.24 -19.93
CA SER A 64 9.81 12.64 -21.34
C SER A 64 8.62 13.37 -21.95
N ALA A 65 7.41 13.06 -21.48
CA ALA A 65 6.17 13.69 -21.91
C ALA A 65 5.83 14.99 -21.17
N ASN A 66 6.70 15.47 -20.26
CA ASN A 66 6.44 16.61 -19.36
C ASN A 66 5.05 16.51 -18.72
N PHE A 67 4.73 15.33 -18.20
CA PHE A 67 3.46 15.02 -17.57
C PHE A 67 3.33 15.63 -16.16
N LEU A 68 4.46 15.80 -15.46
CA LEU A 68 4.48 16.40 -14.12
C LEU A 68 4.12 17.90 -14.17
N SER A 69 3.37 18.36 -13.16
CA SER A 69 3.05 19.77 -12.95
C SER A 69 4.27 20.53 -12.42
N THR A 70 4.24 21.87 -12.47
CA THR A 70 5.39 22.71 -12.04
C THR A 70 5.71 22.64 -10.55
N GLU A 71 4.78 22.10 -9.76
CA GLU A 71 4.92 21.92 -8.31
C GLU A 71 5.61 20.60 -7.93
N GLU A 72 5.75 19.67 -8.88
CA GLU A 72 6.41 18.36 -8.75
C GLU A 72 7.76 18.33 -9.47
#